data_AF-A0A1W6SNV9-F1
#
_entry.id   AF-A0A1W6SNV9-F1
#
_cell.length_a   1.000
_cell.length_b   1.000
_cell.length_c   1.000
_cell.angle_alpha   90.00
_cell.angle_beta   90.00
_cell.angle_gamma   90.00
#
_symmetry.space_group_name_H-M   'P 1'
#
loop_
_entity.id
_entity.type
_entity.pdbx_description
1 polymer ?
#
loop_
_entity_poly.entity_id
_entity_poly.type
_entity_poly.pdbx_seq_one_letter_code
_entity_poly.pdbx_strand_id
1 'polypeptide(L)'
;MVTLKEDNMLRNWILALLFVLFGSPAYADAPPLRDATRGELLYSTHCITCHSAKVHWRDKKLVTDWTSLRAEVRRWQEVSGLGWGDDDITEVARHLNALYYHYPKPD
;
A
#
# COMPACT_ATOMS: atom_id res chain seq x y z
N MET A 1 58.47 -0.66 -38.38
CA MET A 1 58.13 -1.48 -37.19
C MET A 1 57.31 -0.58 -36.27
N VAL A 2 56.21 -1.10 -35.70
CA VAL A 2 55.12 -0.37 -34.98
C VAL A 2 54.17 0.31 -35.99
N THR A 3 52.96 -0.19 -36.27
CA THR A 3 51.78 -0.31 -35.39
C THR A 3 50.89 -1.50 -35.80
N LEU A 4 50.85 -2.57 -34.99
CA LEU A 4 49.80 -3.64 -35.01
C LEU A 4 49.07 -3.71 -33.66
N LYS A 5 49.05 -2.60 -32.91
CA LYS A 5 48.62 -2.56 -31.50
C LYS A 5 47.22 -1.94 -31.30
N GLU A 6 46.65 -1.30 -32.32
CA GLU A 6 45.35 -0.60 -32.20
C GLU A 6 44.17 -1.53 -32.51
N ASP A 7 44.36 -2.42 -33.48
CA ASP A 7 43.36 -3.35 -34.02
C ASP A 7 42.97 -4.45 -33.02
N ASN A 8 43.91 -4.88 -32.17
CA ASN A 8 43.62 -5.86 -31.12
C ASN A 8 42.93 -5.24 -29.90
N MET A 9 43.15 -3.96 -29.62
CA MET A 9 42.44 -3.27 -28.54
C MET A 9 40.99 -3.00 -28.96
N LEU A 10 40.73 -2.46 -30.15
CA LEU A 10 39.35 -2.22 -30.62
C LEU A 10 38.51 -3.52 -30.66
N ARG A 11 39.10 -4.65 -31.10
CA ARG A 11 38.44 -5.96 -31.12
C ARG A 11 38.13 -6.52 -29.73
N ASN A 12 39.02 -6.31 -28.75
CA ASN A 12 38.83 -6.78 -27.38
C ASN A 12 37.73 -5.98 -26.65
N TRP A 13 37.55 -4.71 -27.02
CA TRP A 13 36.51 -3.84 -26.46
C TRP A 13 35.13 -4.14 -27.07
N ILE A 14 35.06 -4.51 -28.35
CA ILE A 14 33.81 -4.98 -28.98
C ILE A 14 33.30 -6.26 -28.32
N LEU A 15 34.19 -7.21 -28.00
CA LEU A 15 33.82 -8.46 -27.31
C LEU A 15 33.40 -8.22 -25.85
N ALA A 16 34.02 -7.28 -25.15
CA ALA A 16 33.64 -6.90 -23.79
C ALA A 16 32.26 -6.21 -23.74
N LEU A 17 31.92 -5.40 -24.74
CA LEU A 17 30.60 -4.74 -24.86
C LEU A 17 29.47 -5.74 -25.15
N LEU A 18 29.74 -6.80 -25.93
CA LEU A 18 28.74 -7.83 -26.24
C LEU A 18 28.40 -8.74 -25.04
N PHE A 19 29.30 -8.88 -24.06
CA PHE A 19 29.07 -9.70 -22.87
C PHE A 19 28.14 -9.02 -21.84
N VAL A 20 28.04 -7.69 -21.86
CA VAL A 20 27.15 -6.90 -20.98
C VAL A 20 25.68 -6.99 -21.45
N LEU A 21 25.43 -7.35 -22.71
CA LEU A 21 24.08 -7.46 -23.28
C LEU A 21 23.37 -8.78 -22.98
N PHE A 22 24.05 -9.77 -22.40
CA PHE A 22 23.43 -10.99 -21.85
C PHE A 22 23.13 -10.85 -20.35
N GLY A 23 22.64 -9.67 -19.95
CA GLY A 23 22.04 -9.49 -18.63
C GLY A 23 20.85 -10.43 -18.50
N SER A 24 20.95 -11.42 -17.61
CA SER A 24 19.84 -12.30 -17.26
C SER A 24 18.60 -11.47 -16.94
N PRO A 25 17.41 -11.75 -17.51
CA PRO A 25 16.19 -11.16 -17.01
C PRO A 25 16.02 -11.69 -15.58
N ALA A 26 16.26 -10.84 -14.60
CA ALA A 26 15.77 -11.09 -13.25
C ALA A 26 14.25 -11.13 -13.38
N TYR A 27 13.67 -12.32 -13.34
CA TYR A 27 12.24 -12.49 -13.10
C TYR A 27 11.99 -11.94 -11.69
N ALA A 28 11.63 -10.67 -11.63
CA ALA A 28 11.07 -10.09 -10.43
C ALA A 28 9.67 -10.71 -10.28
N ASP A 29 9.54 -11.67 -9.37
CA ASP A 29 8.24 -12.06 -8.82
C ASP A 29 7.70 -10.84 -8.07
N ALA A 30 7.06 -9.93 -8.82
CA ALA A 30 6.26 -8.88 -8.22
C ALA A 30 5.15 -9.58 -7.42
N PRO A 31 4.97 -9.25 -6.13
CA PRO A 31 3.84 -9.77 -5.37
C PRO A 31 2.55 -9.53 -6.16
N PRO A 32 1.62 -10.49 -6.21
CA PRO A 32 0.35 -10.29 -6.89
C PRO A 32 -0.31 -9.02 -6.35
N LEU A 33 -0.70 -8.12 -7.26
CA LEU A 33 -1.42 -6.90 -6.89
C LEU A 33 -2.73 -7.36 -6.24
N ARG A 34 -2.86 -7.20 -4.92
CA ARG A 34 -4.08 -7.57 -4.22
C ARG A 34 -5.10 -6.46 -4.44
N ASP A 35 -6.30 -6.83 -4.87
CA ASP A 35 -7.39 -5.86 -4.99
C ASP A 35 -7.67 -5.20 -3.63
N ALA A 36 -7.81 -3.87 -3.66
CA ALA A 36 -8.17 -3.11 -2.48
C ALA A 36 -9.54 -3.56 -1.97
N THR A 37 -9.64 -3.81 -0.68
CA THR A 37 -10.94 -4.14 -0.07
C THR A 37 -11.87 -2.92 -0.13
N ARG A 38 -13.19 -3.14 -0.09
CA ARG A 38 -14.17 -2.04 -0.06
C ARG A 38 -13.88 -1.05 1.07
N GLY A 39 -13.60 -1.54 2.28
CA GLY A 39 -13.27 -0.71 3.43
C GLY A 39 -11.97 0.10 3.28
N GLU A 40 -10.96 -0.47 2.63
CA GLU A 40 -9.70 0.21 2.32
C GLU A 40 -9.89 1.37 1.34
N LEU A 41 -10.67 1.13 0.28
CA LEU A 41 -10.98 2.17 -0.69
C LEU A 41 -11.74 3.32 -0.02
N LEU A 42 -12.82 3.03 0.71
CA LEU A 42 -13.61 4.05 1.41
C LEU A 42 -12.80 4.83 2.46
N TYR A 43 -11.93 4.15 3.21
CA TYR A 43 -11.06 4.81 4.19
C TYR A 43 -10.06 5.76 3.52
N SER A 44 -9.35 5.27 2.51
CA SER A 44 -8.29 6.03 1.84
C SER A 44 -8.81 7.24 1.07
N THR A 45 -10.04 7.17 0.54
CA THR A 45 -10.65 8.27 -0.21
C THR A 45 -11.34 9.31 0.66
N HIS A 46 -11.83 8.94 1.85
CA HIS A 46 -12.69 9.84 2.63
C HIS A 46 -12.16 10.17 4.03
N CYS A 47 -11.60 9.20 4.77
CA CYS A 47 -11.32 9.39 6.20
C CYS A 47 -10.05 10.18 6.49
N ILE A 48 -9.06 10.11 5.60
CA ILE A 48 -7.76 10.78 5.76
C ILE A 48 -7.63 12.09 4.99
N THR A 49 -8.73 12.59 4.44
CA THR A 49 -8.76 13.83 3.65
C THR A 49 -8.68 15.08 4.53
N CYS A 50 -9.33 15.03 5.70
CA CYS A 50 -9.31 16.14 6.66
C CYS A 50 -8.26 15.95 7.76
N HIS A 51 -7.91 14.72 8.13
CA HIS A 51 -7.04 14.42 9.27
C HIS A 51 -6.06 13.29 8.91
N SER A 52 -4.86 13.30 9.49
CA SER A 52 -3.90 12.19 9.28
C SER A 52 -4.32 10.91 10.01
N ALA A 53 -3.78 9.76 9.59
CA ALA A 53 -3.99 8.46 10.26
C ALA A 53 -3.59 8.44 11.75
N LYS A 54 -2.81 9.42 12.23
CA LYS A 54 -2.44 9.56 13.66
C LYS A 54 -3.64 9.55 14.61
N VAL A 55 -4.84 9.89 14.14
CA VAL A 55 -6.08 9.81 14.92
C VAL A 55 -6.33 8.41 15.51
N HIS A 56 -5.77 7.34 14.91
CA HIS A 56 -5.95 5.97 15.39
C HIS A 56 -5.06 5.60 16.59
N TRP A 57 -3.94 6.29 16.81
CA TRP A 57 -2.98 5.96 17.89
C TRP A 57 -2.58 7.14 18.79
N ARG A 58 -3.12 8.35 18.55
CA ARG A 58 -2.91 9.50 19.44
C ARG A 58 -3.49 9.27 20.84
N ASP A 59 -2.97 10.01 21.81
CA ASP A 59 -3.59 10.11 23.14
C ASP A 59 -5.05 10.54 23.01
N LYS A 60 -5.91 9.98 23.88
CA LYS A 60 -7.38 10.17 23.87
C LYS A 60 -8.10 9.55 22.66
N LYS A 61 -7.75 8.32 22.25
CA LYS A 61 -8.62 7.53 21.35
C LYS A 61 -9.92 7.16 22.08
N LEU A 62 -11.06 7.32 21.42
CA LEU A 62 -12.39 7.01 22.00
C LEU A 62 -12.79 5.54 21.83
N VAL A 63 -12.17 4.86 20.86
CA VAL A 63 -12.48 3.46 20.53
C VAL A 63 -11.84 2.52 21.55
N THR A 64 -12.67 1.67 22.16
CA THR A 64 -12.28 0.68 23.19
C THR A 64 -12.54 -0.76 22.79
N ASP A 65 -13.35 -0.99 21.76
CA ASP A 65 -13.79 -2.30 21.28
C ASP A 65 -14.34 -2.21 19.83
N TRP A 66 -14.81 -3.33 19.28
CA TRP A 66 -15.40 -3.39 17.94
C TRP A 66 -16.65 -2.51 17.79
N THR A 67 -17.52 -2.47 18.82
CA THR A 67 -18.78 -1.73 18.78
C THR A 67 -18.53 -0.23 18.74
N SER A 68 -17.65 0.26 19.60
CA SER A 68 -17.20 1.66 19.61
C SER A 68 -16.44 2.04 18.34
N LEU A 69 -15.72 1.10 17.71
CA LEU A 69 -15.07 1.35 16.42
C LEU A 69 -16.11 1.60 15.32
N ARG A 70 -17.11 0.73 15.20
CA ARG A 70 -18.21 0.92 14.24
C ARG A 70 -18.99 2.21 14.51
N ALA A 71 -19.23 2.54 15.78
CA ALA A 71 -19.90 3.78 16.17
C ALA A 71 -19.11 5.02 15.75
N GLU A 72 -17.79 5.01 15.91
CA GLU A 72 -16.93 6.13 15.51
C GLU A 72 -16.87 6.28 13.99
N VAL A 73 -16.83 5.18 13.23
CA VAL A 73 -16.94 5.20 11.76
C VAL A 73 -18.27 5.79 11.33
N ARG A 74 -19.38 5.35 11.94
CA ARG A 74 -20.72 5.89 11.67
C ARG A 74 -20.78 7.40 11.91
N ARG A 75 -20.27 7.84 13.06
CA ARG A 75 -20.25 9.26 13.45
C ARG A 75 -19.49 10.11 12.43
N TRP A 76 -18.29 9.68 12.03
CA TRP A 76 -17.47 10.49 11.12
C TRP A 76 -17.97 10.48 9.68
N GLN A 77 -18.54 9.37 9.18
CA GLN A 77 -19.14 9.39 7.84
C GLN A 77 -20.39 10.29 7.79
N GLU A 78 -21.16 10.38 8.88
CA GLU A 78 -22.27 11.32 9.04
C GLU A 78 -21.80 12.77 9.04
N VAL A 79 -20.75 13.08 9.82
CA VAL A 79 -20.12 14.42 9.85
C VAL A 79 -19.63 14.83 8.46
N SER A 80 -19.09 13.88 7.69
CA SER A 80 -18.63 14.12 6.32
C SER A 80 -19.74 14.06 5.27
N GLY A 81 -21.00 13.76 5.66
CA GLY A 81 -22.15 13.72 4.74
C GLY A 81 -22.08 12.62 3.68
N LEU A 82 -21.42 11.49 3.96
CA LEU A 82 -21.14 10.45 2.95
C LEU A 82 -22.34 9.53 2.66
N GLY A 83 -23.32 9.46 3.57
CA GLY A 83 -24.54 8.68 3.37
C GLY A 83 -24.33 7.17 3.32
N TRP A 84 -23.32 6.65 4.03
CA TRP A 84 -22.99 5.23 4.01
C TRP A 84 -24.03 4.38 4.74
N GLY A 85 -24.33 3.21 4.16
CA GLY A 85 -25.12 2.15 4.80
C GLY A 85 -24.31 1.35 5.83
N ASP A 86 -24.99 0.42 6.51
CA ASP A 86 -24.36 -0.37 7.58
C ASP A 86 -23.23 -1.29 7.09
N ASP A 87 -23.34 -1.80 5.86
CA ASP A 87 -22.32 -2.63 5.24
C ASP A 87 -21.03 -1.85 5.03
N ASP A 88 -21.11 -0.63 4.49
CA ASP A 88 -19.95 0.24 4.25
C ASP A 88 -19.26 0.64 5.55
N ILE A 89 -20.06 0.99 6.56
CA ILE A 89 -19.56 1.27 7.92
C ILE A 89 -18.81 0.04 8.46
N THR A 90 -19.35 -1.16 8.25
CA THR A 90 -18.76 -2.41 8.71
C THR A 90 -17.49 -2.78 7.94
N GLU A 91 -17.46 -2.56 6.62
CA GLU A 91 -16.27 -2.75 5.78
C GLU A 91 -15.12 -1.84 6.22
N VAL A 92 -15.40 -0.55 6.43
CA VAL A 92 -14.40 0.42 6.91
C VAL A 92 -13.94 0.07 8.33
N ALA A 93 -14.87 -0.27 9.23
CA ALA A 93 -14.51 -0.71 10.57
C ALA A 93 -13.63 -1.97 10.54
N ARG A 94 -13.90 -2.93 9.64
CA ARG A 94 -13.07 -4.13 9.50
C ARG A 94 -11.66 -3.79 9.00
N HIS A 95 -11.55 -2.90 8.03
CA HIS A 95 -10.27 -2.42 7.54
C HIS A 95 -9.46 -1.74 8.64
N LEU A 96 -10.06 -0.79 9.37
CA LEU A 96 -9.43 -0.11 10.50
C LEU A 96 -9.06 -1.07 11.62
N ASN A 97 -9.90 -2.07 11.89
CA ASN A 97 -9.63 -3.07 12.91
C ASN A 97 -8.44 -3.96 12.54
N ALA A 98 -8.30 -4.31 11.27
CA ALA A 98 -7.16 -5.09 10.79
C ALA A 98 -5.85 -4.29 10.82
N LEU A 99 -5.90 -2.97 10.60
CA LEU A 99 -4.70 -2.12 10.54
C LEU A 99 -4.24 -1.55 11.88
N TYR A 100 -5.18 -1.16 12.76
CA TYR A 100 -4.84 -0.33 13.92
C TYR A 100 -5.38 -0.86 15.25
N TYR A 101 -6.57 -1.46 15.27
CA TYR A 101 -7.31 -1.67 16.53
C TYR A 101 -7.27 -3.10 17.07
N HIS A 102 -7.33 -4.12 16.20
CA HIS A 102 -7.22 -5.54 16.53
C HIS A 102 -8.19 -6.05 17.62
N TYR A 103 -9.40 -5.49 17.71
CA TYR A 103 -10.41 -5.97 18.65
C TYR A 103 -11.07 -7.28 18.18
N PRO A 104 -11.52 -8.13 19.13
CA PRO A 104 -12.39 -9.27 18.81
C PRO A 104 -13.64 -8.78 18.07
N LYS A 105 -13.99 -9.47 16.98
CA LYS A 105 -15.24 -9.24 16.25
C LYS A 105 -16.27 -10.25 16.74
N PRO A 106 -17.57 -9.89 16.81
CA PRO A 106 -18.62 -10.90 16.89
C PRO A 106 -18.53 -11.80 15.65
N ASP A 107 -18.78 -13.09 15.87
CA ASP A 107 -18.78 -14.13 14.83
C ASP A 107 -19.83 -13.84 13.74
#